data_AF-A0A9Q4DL50-F1
#
_entry.id   AF-A0A9Q4DL50-F1
#
_cell.length_a   1.000
_cell.length_b   1.000
_cell.length_c   1.000
_cell.angle_alpha   90.00
_cell.angle_beta   90.00
_cell.angle_gamma   90.00
#
_symmetry.space_group_name_H-M   'P 1'
#
loop_
_entity.id
_entity.type
_entity.pdbx_description
1 polymer ?
#
loop_
_entity_poly.entity_id
_entity_poly.type
_entity_poly.pdbx_seq_one_letter_code
_entity_poly.pdbx_strand_id
1 'polypeptide(L)'
;MILKITRGKNFAFIDNEGEVLHQVKISGNNDVIVKSLNNIINVQTGVRFKGELVGIPDKLVLRKGDQPVKVNKASNLYLSEYLTRDLKLQGFDVEVVKE
;
A
#
# COMPACT_ATOMS: atom_id res chain seq x y z
N MET A 1 5.47 6.42 -8.96
CA MET A 1 5.76 4.98 -8.82
C MET A 1 4.60 4.12 -9.26
N ILE A 2 4.89 3.10 -10.08
CA ILE A 2 3.97 2.05 -10.47
C ILE A 2 4.57 0.69 -10.08
N LEU A 3 3.87 -0.04 -9.22
CA LEU A 3 4.20 -1.44 -8.89
C LEU A 3 3.32 -2.38 -9.69
N LYS A 4 3.88 -3.49 -10.15
CA LYS A 4 3.13 -4.63 -10.68
C LYS A 4 3.20 -5.78 -9.70
N ILE A 5 2.03 -6.24 -9.27
CA ILE A 5 1.82 -7.33 -8.33
C ILE A 5 1.32 -8.53 -9.13
N THR A 6 1.94 -9.69 -8.97
CA THR A 6 1.52 -10.91 -9.67
C THR A 6 1.34 -12.09 -8.73
N ARG A 7 0.39 -12.97 -9.08
CA ARG A 7 0.16 -14.26 -8.43
C ARG A 7 -0.34 -15.26 -9.46
N GLY A 8 0.55 -16.14 -9.90
CA GLY A 8 0.28 -17.02 -11.04
C GLY A 8 0.01 -16.20 -12.31
N LYS A 9 -1.15 -16.40 -12.96
CA LYS A 9 -1.54 -15.67 -14.18
C LYS A 9 -2.23 -14.33 -13.90
N ASN A 10 -2.56 -14.04 -12.64
CA ASN A 10 -3.24 -12.81 -12.25
C ASN A 10 -2.23 -11.72 -11.95
N PHE A 11 -2.55 -10.49 -12.34
CA PHE A 11 -1.75 -9.31 -12.05
C PHE A 11 -2.60 -8.10 -11.72
N ALA A 12 -2.01 -7.19 -10.95
CA ALA A 12 -2.53 -5.87 -10.68
C ALA A 12 -1.40 -4.85 -10.67
N PHE A 13 -1.73 -3.61 -10.95
CA PHE A 13 -0.87 -2.45 -10.85
C PHE A 13 -1.32 -1.58 -9.69
N ILE A 14 -0.35 -1.05 -8.94
CA ILE A 14 -0.55 -0.05 -7.91
C ILE A 14 0.15 1.21 -8.39
N ASP A 15 -0.60 2.28 -8.56
CA ASP A 15 -0.13 3.56 -9.08
C ASP A 15 -0.43 4.67 -8.07
N ASN A 16 0.63 5.36 -7.63
CA ASN A 16 0.51 6.48 -6.70
C ASN A 16 0.58 7.86 -7.37
N GLU A 17 0.77 7.94 -8.69
CA GLU A 17 0.74 9.21 -9.43
C GLU A 17 -0.68 9.80 -9.51
N GLY A 18 -1.71 8.95 -9.34
CA GLY A 18 -3.12 9.35 -9.23
C GLY A 18 -3.65 9.49 -7.81
N GLU A 19 -2.82 9.84 -6.82
CA GLU A 19 -3.21 9.91 -5.40
C GLU A 19 -4.45 10.81 -5.18
N VAL A 20 -5.46 10.26 -4.49
CA VAL A 20 -6.56 11.04 -3.90
C VAL A 20 -6.66 10.66 -2.44
N LEU A 21 -6.51 11.64 -1.53
CA LEU A 21 -6.70 11.45 -0.08
C LEU A 21 -5.83 10.31 0.52
N HIS A 22 -4.55 10.20 0.13
CA HIS A 22 -3.60 9.17 0.59
C HIS A 22 -3.91 7.75 0.13
N GLN A 23 -4.76 7.61 -0.88
CA GLN A 23 -5.08 6.34 -1.52
C GLN A 23 -4.35 6.22 -2.85
N VAL A 24 -4.00 4.99 -3.19
CA VAL A 24 -3.38 4.64 -4.48
C VAL A 24 -4.43 4.10 -5.44
N LYS A 25 -4.20 4.29 -6.73
CA LYS A 25 -5.02 3.67 -7.77
C LYS A 25 -4.59 2.22 -7.95
N ILE A 26 -5.56 1.31 -8.06
CA ILE A 26 -5.31 -0.11 -8.28
C ILE A 26 -6.12 -0.58 -9.48
N SER A 27 -5.46 -1.21 -10.45
CA SER A 27 -6.07 -1.77 -11.66
C SER A 27 -5.43 -3.11 -11.98
N GLY A 28 -6.06 -3.97 -12.78
CA GLY A 28 -5.50 -5.30 -13.05
C GLY A 28 -6.36 -6.12 -13.98
N ASN A 29 -5.89 -7.32 -14.32
CA ASN A 29 -6.64 -8.25 -15.18
C ASN A 29 -7.64 -9.13 -14.42
N ASN A 30 -7.70 -9.01 -13.10
CA ASN A 30 -8.54 -9.84 -12.25
C ASN A 30 -9.10 -9.03 -11.08
N ASP A 31 -10.43 -9.02 -10.93
CA ASP A 31 -11.10 -8.20 -9.92
C ASP A 31 -10.84 -8.67 -8.49
N VAL A 32 -10.55 -9.95 -8.28
CA VAL A 32 -10.29 -10.51 -6.94
C VAL A 32 -8.98 -9.98 -6.39
N ILE A 33 -7.90 -10.00 -7.18
CA ILE A 33 -6.60 -9.42 -6.76
C ILE A 33 -6.71 -7.91 -6.58
N VAL A 34 -7.43 -7.20 -7.47
CA VAL A 34 -7.65 -5.75 -7.36
C VAL A 34 -8.40 -5.41 -6.06
N LYS A 35 -9.52 -6.10 -5.77
CA LYS A 35 -10.27 -5.89 -4.52
C LYS A 35 -9.45 -6.24 -3.28
N SER A 36 -8.67 -7.33 -3.33
CA SER A 36 -7.81 -7.74 -2.22
C SER A 36 -6.74 -6.68 -1.91
N LEU A 37 -6.03 -6.19 -2.94
CA LEU A 37 -5.04 -5.12 -2.78
C LEU A 37 -5.70 -3.80 -2.33
N ASN A 38 -6.87 -3.47 -2.87
CA ASN A 38 -7.63 -2.30 -2.42
C ASN A 38 -8.03 -2.42 -0.95
N ASN A 39 -8.37 -3.61 -0.49
CA ASN A 39 -8.70 -3.83 0.91
C ASN A 39 -7.47 -3.69 1.83
N ILE A 40 -6.32 -4.22 1.42
CA ILE A 40 -5.04 -4.11 2.15
C ILE A 40 -4.59 -2.64 2.23
N ILE A 41 -4.67 -1.93 1.11
CA ILE A 41 -4.07 -0.59 0.98
C ILE A 41 -5.08 0.50 1.34
N ASN A 42 -6.23 0.55 0.68
CA ASN A 42 -7.13 1.71 0.76
C ASN A 42 -8.28 1.57 1.76
N VAL A 43 -8.82 0.36 1.97
CA VAL A 43 -10.05 0.16 2.78
C VAL A 43 -9.77 -0.11 4.25
N GLN A 44 -8.64 -0.76 4.61
CA GLN A 44 -8.42 -1.20 5.99
C GLN A 44 -8.58 -0.03 6.99
N THR A 45 -9.69 -0.11 7.73
CA THR A 45 -10.32 0.95 8.50
C THR A 45 -9.48 1.26 9.73
N GLY A 46 -8.62 2.29 9.61
CA GLY A 46 -7.79 2.78 10.70
C GLY A 46 -6.75 1.76 11.14
N VAL A 47 -5.50 1.97 10.77
CA VAL A 47 -4.40 1.22 11.39
C VAL A 47 -4.33 1.65 12.86
N ARG A 48 -5.05 0.95 13.75
CA ARG A 48 -4.82 1.03 15.19
C ARG A 48 -3.57 0.24 15.47
N PHE A 49 -2.44 0.93 15.57
CA PHE A 49 -1.23 0.36 16.13
C PHE A 49 -1.51 -0.04 17.58
N LYS A 50 -1.58 -1.34 17.84
CA LYS A 50 -1.41 -1.89 19.20
C LYS A 50 0.10 -2.14 19.37
N GLY A 51 0.82 -1.12 19.84
CA GLY A 51 2.27 -1.16 20.06
C GLY A 51 2.93 0.18 19.71
N GLU A 52 4.15 0.40 20.21
CA GLU A 52 4.94 1.59 19.83
C GLU A 52 5.25 1.59 18.33
N LEU A 53 5.18 2.77 17.70
CA LEU A 53 5.52 3.04 16.30
C LEU A 53 7.03 2.94 16.04
N VAL A 54 7.68 1.83 16.41
CA VAL A 54 9.15 1.69 16.31
C VAL A 54 9.60 1.41 14.85
N GLY A 55 8.67 1.00 13.98
CA GLY A 55 9.00 0.53 12.62
C GLY A 55 8.57 1.42 11.46
N ILE A 56 7.80 2.49 11.67
CA ILE A 56 7.30 3.35 10.59
C ILE A 56 7.98 4.72 10.67
N PRO A 57 8.70 5.17 9.63
CA PRO A 57 9.41 6.44 9.65
C PRO A 57 8.43 7.62 9.77
N ASP A 58 8.84 8.66 10.49
CA ASP A 58 8.00 9.86 10.69
C ASP A 58 7.53 10.50 9.37
N LYS A 59 8.31 10.40 8.30
CA LYS A 59 7.93 10.90 6.96
C LYS A 59 6.71 10.18 6.35
N LEU A 60 6.37 8.99 6.85
CA LEU A 60 5.16 8.27 6.46
C LEU A 60 3.96 8.66 7.33
N VAL A 61 4.19 9.36 8.43
CA VAL A 61 3.19 9.61 9.44
C VAL A 61 2.55 10.98 9.22
N LEU A 62 1.23 10.98 9.03
CA LEU A 62 0.43 12.19 8.98
C LEU A 62 -0.25 12.39 10.33
N ARG A 63 0.20 13.41 11.07
CA ARG A 63 -0.37 13.80 12.37
C ARG A 63 -1.45 14.83 12.14
N LYS A 64 -2.63 14.63 12.72
CA LYS A 64 -3.75 15.59 12.65
C LYS A 64 -4.33 15.82 14.04
N GLY A 65 -3.67 16.63 14.87
CA GLY A 65 -4.13 16.95 16.24
C GLY A 65 -4.50 15.72 17.06
N ASP A 66 -5.50 15.83 17.94
CA ASP A 66 -6.05 14.79 18.84
C ASP A 66 -6.65 13.55 18.13
N GLN A 67 -6.32 13.31 16.85
CA GLN A 67 -6.83 12.20 16.05
C GLN A 67 -5.82 11.06 15.94
N PRO A 68 -6.30 9.83 15.68
CA PRO A 68 -5.43 8.70 15.37
C PRO A 68 -4.47 9.02 14.21
N VAL A 69 -3.22 8.58 14.41
CA VAL A 69 -2.13 8.73 13.45
C VAL A 69 -2.48 7.99 12.15
N LYS A 70 -2.36 8.68 11.01
CA LYS A 70 -2.56 8.08 9.69
C LYS A 70 -1.22 7.82 9.01
N VAL A 71 -1.12 6.73 8.26
CA VAL A 71 0.06 6.41 7.44
C VAL A 71 -0.20 6.83 6.00
N ASN A 72 0.73 7.55 5.38
CA ASN A 72 0.70 7.90 3.97
C ASN A 72 1.09 6.68 3.12
N LYS A 73 0.08 5.88 2.77
CA LYS A 73 0.24 4.67 1.96
C LYS A 73 0.53 4.95 0.48
N ALA A 74 0.36 6.20 0.04
CA ALA A 74 0.76 6.63 -1.30
C ALA A 74 2.26 6.97 -1.40
N SER A 75 2.99 7.04 -0.29
CA SER A 75 4.43 7.30 -0.34
C SER A 75 5.21 6.18 -1.03
N ASN A 76 6.22 6.55 -1.83
CA ASN A 76 7.11 5.59 -2.48
C ASN A 76 7.74 4.64 -1.46
N LEU A 77 8.20 5.16 -0.31
CA LEU A 77 8.82 4.35 0.76
C LEU A 77 7.85 3.30 1.32
N TYR A 78 6.60 3.66 1.59
CA TYR A 78 5.62 2.67 2.06
C TYR A 78 5.42 1.57 1.02
N LEU A 79 5.27 1.94 -0.25
CA LEU A 79 5.02 0.99 -1.33
C LEU A 79 6.23 0.07 -1.59
N SER A 80 7.44 0.64 -1.66
CA SER A 80 8.65 -0.09 -2.03
C SER A 80 9.24 -0.92 -0.88
N GLU A 81 9.13 -0.48 0.36
CA GLU A 81 9.76 -1.18 1.50
C GLU A 81 8.74 -2.00 2.31
N TYR A 82 7.65 -1.37 2.71
CA TYR A 82 6.70 -1.98 3.66
C TYR A 82 5.70 -2.88 2.94
N LEU A 83 4.98 -2.33 1.96
CA LEU A 83 3.97 -3.08 1.22
C LEU A 83 4.61 -4.21 0.40
N THR A 84 5.73 -3.95 -0.27
CA THR A 84 6.45 -4.98 -1.03
C THR A 84 6.85 -6.16 -0.14
N ARG A 85 7.34 -5.89 1.08
CA ARG A 85 7.66 -6.94 2.05
C ARG A 85 6.41 -7.73 2.45
N ASP A 86 5.34 -7.05 2.84
CA ASP A 86 4.09 -7.69 3.28
C ASP A 86 3.43 -8.53 2.18
N LEU A 87 3.47 -8.06 0.93
CA LEU A 87 2.93 -8.79 -0.22
C LEU A 87 3.78 -10.02 -0.55
N LYS A 88 5.10 -9.92 -0.49
CA LYS A 88 6.00 -11.08 -0.67
C LYS A 88 5.76 -12.15 0.39
N LEU A 89 5.56 -11.77 1.66
CA LEU A 89 5.20 -12.70 2.74
C LEU A 89 3.85 -13.40 2.51
N GLN A 90 2.94 -12.76 1.77
CA GLN A 90 1.65 -13.33 1.37
C GLN A 90 1.72 -14.15 0.07
N GLY A 91 2.91 -14.32 -0.51
CA GLY A 91 3.14 -15.10 -1.73
C GLY A 91 2.83 -14.37 -3.03
N PHE A 92 2.90 -13.03 -3.03
CA PHE A 92 2.86 -12.23 -4.25
C PHE A 92 4.26 -11.89 -4.73
N ASP A 93 4.44 -11.87 -6.05
CA ASP A 93 5.61 -11.27 -6.67
C ASP A 93 5.35 -9.78 -6.94
N VAL A 94 6.37 -8.96 -6.69
CA VAL A 94 6.27 -7.50 -6.78
C VAL A 94 7.43 -6.96 -7.63
N GLU A 95 7.09 -6.22 -8.67
CA GLU A 95 8.01 -5.61 -9.63
C GLU A 95 7.77 -4.10 -9.68
N VAL A 96 8.83 -3.29 -9.66
CA VAL A 96 8.75 -1.84 -9.89
C VAL A 96 8.79 -1.60 -11.39
N VAL A 97 7.69 -1.10 -11.95
CA VAL A 97 7.57 -0.81 -13.39
C VAL A 97 8.01 0.62 -13.71
N LYS A 98 7.82 1.53 -12.76
CA LYS A 98 8.19 2.95 -12.87
C LYS A 98 8.44 3.52 -11.46
N GLU A 99 9.48 4.32 -11.28
CA GLU A 99 9.73 5.08 -10.03
C GLU A 99 8.92 6.37 -9.97
#